data_AF-A0A497E795-F1
#
_entry.id   AF-A0A497E795-F1
#
_cell.length_a   1.000
_cell.length_b   1.000
_cell.length_c   1.000
_cell.angle_alpha   90.00
_cell.angle_beta   90.00
_cell.angle_gamma   90.00
#
_symmetry.space_group_name_H-M   'P 1'
#
loop_
_entity.id
_entity.type
_entity.pdbx_description
1 polymer ?
#
loop_
_entity_poly.entity_id
_entity_poly.type
_entity_poly.pdbx_seq_one_letter_code
_entity_poly.pdbx_strand_id
1 'polypeptide(L)'
;MWRRPWAQRSTDWFARICDRSPMGTHPQKRVASFENSRSNIRAARTAGLSTETRSMSGRFFDTNVLIYADDHDHPDKQARALELIETEINARRMFVSTQVLHEYFVTATRKLGVPVTIARRKVELLTELNLVILNGQDTLGAIDLHRLHGFSFWDALIVRAAQRSSCDVLYTEDLQHGRRLDSLRIENPFAS
;
A
#
# COMPACT_ATOMS: atom_id res chain seq x y z
N MET A 1 15.18 32.02 19.78
CA MET A 1 15.95 31.16 18.85
C MET A 1 15.80 29.71 19.32
N TRP A 2 14.72 29.04 18.91
CA TRP A 2 14.52 27.61 19.20
C TRP A 2 14.82 26.82 17.93
N ARG A 3 15.98 26.14 17.90
CA ARG A 3 16.33 25.21 16.82
C ARG A 3 15.44 23.97 16.95
N ARG A 4 14.60 23.69 15.94
CA ARG A 4 13.83 22.45 15.89
C ARG A 4 14.77 21.26 15.57
N PRO A 5 14.66 20.09 16.23
CA PRO A 5 15.71 19.04 16.24
C PRO A 5 15.85 18.21 14.96
N TRP A 6 15.11 18.48 13.89
CA TRP A 6 15.09 17.64 12.68
C TRP A 6 16.38 17.69 11.85
N ALA A 7 17.35 18.53 12.23
CA ALA A 7 18.55 18.79 11.43
C ALA A 7 19.72 17.79 11.63
N GLN A 8 19.61 16.74 12.44
CA GLN A 8 20.80 15.95 12.80
C GLN A 8 20.68 14.43 12.92
N ARG A 9 19.60 13.80 12.43
CA ARG A 9 19.56 12.34 12.25
C ARG A 9 18.94 12.05 10.89
N SER A 10 19.68 11.33 10.04
CA SER A 10 19.24 10.90 8.71
C SER A 10 17.80 10.36 8.74
N THR A 11 16.85 11.14 8.19
CA THR A 11 15.39 10.92 8.17
C THR A 11 14.90 10.03 7.03
N ASP A 12 15.81 9.37 6.32
CA ASP A 12 15.47 8.54 5.17
C ASP A 12 15.39 7.07 5.60
N TRP A 13 14.32 6.72 6.31
CA TRP A 13 14.02 5.33 6.65
C TRP A 13 13.86 4.49 5.38
N PHE A 14 13.42 5.10 4.27
CA PHE A 14 13.34 4.47 2.96
C PHE A 14 14.73 4.12 2.41
N ALA A 15 15.71 5.05 2.40
CA ALA A 15 17.08 4.75 1.98
C ALA A 15 17.72 3.64 2.84
N ARG A 16 17.45 3.63 4.15
CA ARG A 16 17.93 2.58 5.05
C ARG A 16 17.37 1.18 4.74
N ILE A 17 16.13 1.11 4.26
CA ILE A 17 15.46 -0.14 3.88
C ILE A 17 15.92 -0.59 2.49
N CYS A 18 16.06 0.35 1.54
CA CYS A 18 16.53 0.05 0.19
C CYS A 18 18.02 -0.36 0.14
N ASP A 19 18.90 0.24 0.96
CA ASP A 19 20.33 -0.10 1.00
C ASP A 19 20.62 -1.49 1.59
N ARG A 20 19.69 -2.06 2.37
CA ARG A 20 19.82 -3.42 2.96
C ARG A 20 19.27 -4.51 2.05
N SER A 21 18.56 -4.15 0.99
CA SER A 21 17.98 -5.07 0.04
C SER A 21 18.79 -5.05 -1.25
N PRO A 22 19.23 -6.19 -1.81
CA PRO A 22 19.81 -6.21 -3.14
C PRO A 22 18.68 -5.95 -4.13
N MET A 23 18.39 -4.68 -4.41
CA MET A 23 17.63 -4.23 -5.57
C MET A 23 18.46 -4.57 -6.81
N GLY A 24 18.41 -5.85 -7.20
CA GLY A 24 18.93 -6.29 -8.48
C GLY A 24 18.20 -5.53 -9.58
N THR A 25 18.96 -4.94 -10.50
CA THR A 25 18.46 -4.33 -11.72
C THR A 25 17.53 -5.31 -12.42
N HIS A 26 16.24 -4.98 -12.52
CA HIS A 26 15.27 -5.82 -13.23
C HIS A 26 14.61 -5.07 -14.39
N PRO A 27 14.29 -5.79 -15.48
CA PRO A 27 14.07 -5.19 -16.78
C PRO A 27 12.68 -4.59 -16.92
N GLN A 28 12.61 -3.61 -17.82
CA GLN A 28 11.41 -2.93 -18.28
C GLN A 28 10.28 -3.88 -18.71
N LYS A 29 9.06 -3.45 -18.34
CA LYS A 29 7.78 -3.63 -19.04
C LYS A 29 7.20 -5.04 -19.17
N ARG A 30 6.03 -5.22 -18.54
CA ARG A 30 4.81 -5.60 -19.26
C ARG A 30 3.55 -5.21 -18.49
N VAL A 31 2.84 -4.20 -18.98
CA VAL A 31 1.43 -3.96 -18.64
C VAL A 31 0.64 -5.01 -19.41
N ALA A 32 -0.01 -5.94 -18.70
CA ALA A 32 -0.94 -6.87 -19.34
C ALA A 32 -2.29 -6.15 -19.51
N SER A 33 -2.55 -5.70 -20.74
CA SER A 33 -3.92 -5.56 -21.24
C SER A 33 -4.54 -6.96 -21.23
N PHE A 34 -5.61 -7.14 -20.47
CA PHE A 34 -6.38 -8.39 -20.48
C PHE A 34 -7.60 -8.18 -21.37
N GLU A 35 -7.40 -8.34 -22.68
CA GLU A 35 -8.48 -8.37 -23.66
C GLU A 35 -8.79 -9.81 -24.08
N ASN A 36 -10.08 -10.07 -24.02
CA ASN A 36 -10.87 -11.24 -24.34
C ASN A 36 -10.36 -12.13 -25.51
N SER A 37 -10.28 -13.44 -25.30
CA SER A 37 -10.50 -14.43 -26.37
C SER A 37 -10.99 -15.77 -25.84
N ARG A 38 -12.20 -16.13 -26.26
CA ARG A 38 -12.76 -17.47 -26.15
C ARG A 38 -12.08 -18.38 -27.17
N SER A 39 -11.61 -19.55 -26.75
CA SER A 39 -11.97 -20.90 -27.28
C SER A 39 -10.84 -21.93 -27.11
N ASN A 40 -11.26 -23.12 -26.69
CA ASN A 40 -10.63 -24.44 -26.77
C ASN A 40 -9.34 -24.71 -25.98
N ILE A 41 -9.44 -25.58 -24.97
CA ILE A 41 -8.78 -26.91 -24.94
C ILE A 41 -9.57 -27.80 -23.96
N ARG A 42 -10.15 -28.88 -24.50
CA ARG A 42 -10.55 -30.06 -23.73
C ARG A 42 -9.32 -30.97 -23.58
N ALA A 43 -9.30 -31.70 -22.47
CA ALA A 43 -8.51 -32.89 -22.16
C ALA A 43 -7.13 -32.69 -21.51
N ALA A 44 -7.13 -32.65 -20.17
CA ALA A 44 -6.27 -33.52 -19.35
C ALA A 44 -6.88 -33.62 -17.94
N ARG A 45 -7.68 -34.67 -17.72
CA ARG A 45 -8.01 -35.16 -16.38
C ARG A 45 -6.84 -36.01 -15.90
N THR A 46 -6.64 -35.98 -14.58
CA THR A 46 -5.89 -36.97 -13.75
C THR A 46 -4.40 -36.68 -13.53
N ALA A 47 -4.12 -35.87 -12.51
CA ALA A 47 -3.18 -36.20 -11.43
C ALA A 47 -3.28 -35.09 -10.37
N GLY A 48 -3.85 -35.43 -9.22
CA GLY A 48 -3.90 -34.53 -8.07
C GLY A 48 -2.50 -34.33 -7.51
N LEU A 49 -1.99 -33.11 -7.67
CA LEU A 49 -1.10 -32.47 -6.72
C LEU A 49 -1.62 -31.04 -6.54
N SER A 50 -2.58 -30.87 -5.65
CA SER A 50 -2.93 -29.55 -5.11
C SER A 50 -1.85 -29.16 -4.10
N THR A 51 -0.64 -28.88 -4.60
CA THR A 51 0.23 -27.96 -3.92
C THR A 51 -0.40 -26.59 -4.18
N GLU A 52 -1.28 -26.16 -3.26
CA GLU A 52 -1.65 -24.76 -3.16
C GLU A 52 -0.33 -24.00 -3.04
N THR A 53 0.14 -23.47 -4.17
CA THR A 53 1.17 -22.45 -4.18
C THR A 53 0.52 -21.34 -3.38
N ARG A 54 0.92 -21.21 -2.10
CA ARG A 54 0.42 -20.18 -1.19
C ARG A 54 0.77 -18.87 -1.87
N SER A 55 -0.17 -18.35 -2.65
CA SER A 55 -0.01 -17.12 -3.41
C SER A 55 0.37 -16.08 -2.38
N MET A 56 1.60 -15.57 -2.45
CA MET A 56 2.12 -14.58 -1.51
C MET A 56 1.32 -13.31 -1.70
N SER A 57 0.23 -13.20 -0.96
CA SER A 57 -0.75 -12.14 -1.09
C SER A 57 -0.15 -10.79 -0.68
N GLY A 58 -0.56 -9.74 -1.40
CA GLY A 58 -0.12 -8.37 -1.16
C GLY A 58 -0.69 -7.79 0.13
N ARG A 59 -0.06 -6.73 0.62
CA ARG A 59 -0.51 -5.88 1.72
C ARG A 59 -0.69 -4.47 1.18
N PHE A 60 -1.91 -3.97 1.24
CA PHE A 60 -2.21 -2.61 0.84
C PHE A 60 -2.03 -1.68 2.03
N PHE A 61 -1.30 -0.58 1.84
CA PHE A 61 -1.03 0.41 2.88
C PHE A 61 -1.82 1.68 2.61
N ASP A 62 -2.61 2.08 3.61
CA ASP A 62 -3.29 3.37 3.63
C ASP A 62 -2.32 4.50 4.03
N THR A 63 -2.73 5.75 3.80
CA THR A 63 -1.96 6.96 4.08
C THR A 63 -1.58 7.05 5.56
N ASN A 64 -2.50 6.75 6.49
CA ASN A 64 -2.22 6.86 7.93
C ASN A 64 -0.99 6.05 8.35
N VAL A 65 -0.82 4.83 7.83
CA VAL A 65 0.35 3.98 8.13
C VAL A 65 1.64 4.61 7.64
N LEU A 66 1.65 5.17 6.42
CA LEU A 66 2.82 5.86 5.87
C LEU A 66 3.16 7.15 6.64
N ILE A 67 2.14 7.85 7.12
CA ILE A 67 2.30 9.07 7.90
C ILE A 67 2.91 8.78 9.27
N TYR A 68 2.48 7.70 9.95
CA TYR A 68 3.10 7.33 11.22
C TYR A 68 4.58 6.98 11.11
N ALA A 69 5.03 6.45 9.98
CA ALA A 69 6.47 6.23 9.76
C ALA A 69 7.30 7.53 9.86
N ASP A 70 6.68 8.69 9.56
CA ASP A 70 7.30 10.01 9.60
C ASP A 70 6.90 10.87 10.81
N ASP A 71 5.91 10.41 11.59
CA ASP A 71 5.38 11.13 12.73
C ASP A 71 6.16 10.80 14.00
N HIS A 72 6.97 11.76 14.46
CA HIS A 72 7.77 11.62 15.68
C HIS A 72 6.97 11.86 16.97
N ASP A 73 5.75 12.39 16.88
CA ASP A 73 4.92 12.64 18.06
C ASP A 73 4.23 11.35 18.56
N HIS A 74 4.26 10.26 17.77
CA HIS A 74 3.69 8.94 18.09
C HIS A 74 4.72 7.81 17.98
N PRO A 75 5.72 7.73 18.89
CA PRO A 75 6.86 6.82 18.74
C PRO A 75 6.48 5.33 18.66
N ASP A 76 5.45 4.89 19.39
CA ASP A 76 5.01 3.49 19.35
C ASP A 76 4.39 3.13 18.00
N LYS A 77 3.50 3.99 17.47
CA LYS A 77 2.92 3.82 16.13
C LYS A 77 3.96 3.97 15.03
N GLN A 78 4.92 4.87 15.21
CA GLN A 78 6.04 5.04 14.29
C GLN A 78 6.88 3.77 14.20
N ALA A 79 7.28 3.20 15.35
CA ALA A 79 8.03 1.95 15.38
C ALA A 79 7.28 0.82 14.68
N ARG A 80 5.98 0.67 14.98
CA ARG A 80 5.13 -0.36 14.36
C ARG A 80 4.95 -0.15 12.85
N ALA A 81 4.75 1.09 12.41
CA ALA A 81 4.63 1.42 10.99
C ALA A 81 5.92 1.12 10.23
N LEU A 82 7.08 1.51 10.78
CA LEU A 82 8.39 1.23 10.19
C LEU A 82 8.65 -0.27 10.06
N GLU A 83 8.35 -1.06 11.09
CA GLU A 83 8.49 -2.52 11.08
C GLU A 83 7.63 -3.16 9.98
N LEU A 84 6.35 -2.76 9.87
CA LEU A 84 5.44 -3.27 8.85
C LEU A 84 5.92 -2.93 7.44
N ILE A 85 6.32 -1.69 7.22
CA ILE A 85 6.79 -1.25 5.91
C ILE A 85 8.07 -1.99 5.53
N GLU A 86 9.05 -2.09 6.43
CA GLU A 86 10.29 -2.83 6.17
C GLU A 86 10.01 -4.30 5.84
N THR A 87 9.16 -4.95 6.61
CA THR A 87 8.77 -6.35 6.39
C THR A 87 8.16 -6.54 5.00
N GLU A 88 7.22 -5.69 4.60
CA GLU A 88 6.47 -5.87 3.35
C GLU A 88 7.22 -5.38 2.10
N ILE A 89 8.12 -4.41 2.24
CA ILE A 89 9.06 -4.04 1.17
C ILE A 89 10.04 -5.18 0.92
N ASN A 90 10.65 -5.74 1.97
CA ASN A 90 11.60 -6.85 1.85
C ASN A 90 10.93 -8.10 1.25
N ALA A 91 9.66 -8.35 1.58
CA ALA A 91 8.87 -9.41 0.97
C ALA A 91 8.39 -9.10 -0.45
N ARG A 92 8.54 -7.86 -0.93
CA ARG A 92 7.99 -7.35 -2.21
C ARG A 92 6.47 -7.41 -2.31
N ARG A 93 5.78 -7.31 -1.17
CA ARG A 93 4.32 -7.43 -1.05
C ARG A 93 3.62 -6.14 -0.66
N MET A 94 4.34 -5.03 -0.54
CA MET A 94 3.76 -3.73 -0.25
C MET A 94 3.07 -3.13 -1.50
N PHE A 95 1.81 -2.74 -1.35
CA PHE A 95 1.02 -2.02 -2.36
C PHE A 95 0.52 -0.69 -1.80
N VAL A 96 0.47 0.32 -2.67
CA VAL A 96 -0.10 1.65 -2.40
C VAL A 96 -0.86 2.12 -3.65
N SER A 97 -1.72 3.12 -3.54
CA SER A 97 -2.36 3.75 -4.71
C SER A 97 -1.89 5.17 -4.94
N THR A 98 -2.16 5.72 -6.13
CA THR A 98 -1.92 7.14 -6.43
C THR A 98 -2.64 8.07 -5.46
N GLN A 99 -3.84 7.72 -4.99
CA GLN A 99 -4.55 8.48 -3.96
C GLN A 99 -3.76 8.53 -2.64
N VAL A 100 -3.25 7.38 -2.17
CA VAL A 100 -2.41 7.31 -0.97
C VAL A 100 -1.20 8.22 -1.09
N LEU A 101 -0.55 8.27 -2.28
CA LEU A 101 0.59 9.15 -2.50
C LEU A 101 0.22 10.64 -2.46
N HIS A 102 -0.93 11.01 -3.02
CA HIS A 102 -1.42 12.40 -2.97
C HIS A 102 -1.68 12.84 -1.53
N GLU A 103 -2.41 12.02 -0.77
CA GLU A 103 -2.73 12.31 0.63
C GLU A 103 -1.47 12.32 1.50
N TYR A 104 -0.55 11.39 1.28
CA TYR A 104 0.74 11.34 1.95
C TYR A 104 1.52 12.63 1.72
N PHE A 105 1.70 13.06 0.47
CA PHE A 105 2.47 14.28 0.16
C PHE A 105 1.87 15.52 0.83
N VAL A 106 0.54 15.70 0.74
CA VAL A 106 -0.16 16.82 1.35
C VAL A 106 -0.02 16.79 2.87
N THR A 107 -0.19 15.61 3.48
CA THR A 107 -0.17 15.45 4.93
C THR A 107 1.24 15.61 5.50
N ALA A 108 2.23 14.96 4.89
CA ALA A 108 3.63 15.05 5.33
C ALA A 108 4.15 16.50 5.25
N THR A 109 3.85 17.22 4.17
CA THR A 109 4.34 18.60 4.00
C THR A 109 3.58 19.61 4.86
N ARG A 110 2.26 19.49 4.99
CA ARG A 110 1.43 20.47 5.71
C ARG A 110 1.32 20.21 7.20
N LYS A 111 1.15 18.95 7.60
CA LYS A 111 0.93 18.58 9.01
C LYS A 111 2.23 18.28 9.73
N LEU A 112 3.09 17.44 9.14
CA LEU A 112 4.35 17.03 9.75
C LEU A 112 5.52 18.01 9.48
N GLY A 113 5.32 18.96 8.56
CA GLY A 113 6.36 19.92 8.19
C GLY A 113 7.57 19.29 7.50
N VAL A 114 7.41 18.12 6.88
CA VAL A 114 8.46 17.46 6.11
C VAL A 114 8.84 18.37 4.93
N PRO A 115 10.14 18.65 4.71
CA PRO A 115 10.57 19.46 3.57
C PRO A 115 10.09 18.86 2.24
N VAL A 116 9.58 19.71 1.34
CA VAL A 116 9.01 19.27 0.04
C VAL A 116 9.97 18.40 -0.76
N THR A 117 11.28 18.69 -0.71
CA THR A 117 12.31 17.91 -1.39
C THR A 117 12.41 16.48 -0.86
N ILE A 118 12.30 16.31 0.47
CA ILE A 118 12.27 14.99 1.13
C ILE A 118 10.96 14.26 0.82
N ALA A 119 9.82 14.95 0.94
CA ALA A 119 8.52 14.37 0.62
C ALA A 119 8.44 13.90 -0.84
N ARG A 120 8.95 14.70 -1.79
CA ARG A 120 9.07 14.32 -3.20
C ARG A 120 9.89 13.06 -3.37
N ARG A 121 11.08 12.98 -2.73
CA ARG A 121 11.95 11.80 -2.84
C ARG A 121 11.26 10.53 -2.33
N LYS A 122 10.52 10.63 -1.22
CA LYS A 122 9.75 9.50 -0.68
C LYS A 122 8.62 9.07 -1.62
N VAL A 123 7.91 10.03 -2.21
CA VAL A 123 6.89 9.73 -3.24
C VAL A 123 7.52 9.04 -4.45
N GLU A 124 8.67 9.51 -4.94
CA GLU A 124 9.40 8.84 -6.04
C GLU A 124 9.68 7.36 -5.70
N LEU A 125 10.20 7.08 -4.51
CA LEU A 125 10.47 5.70 -4.07
C LEU A 125 9.19 4.87 -3.94
N LEU A 126 8.13 5.43 -3.38
CA LEU A 126 6.83 4.76 -3.28
C LEU A 126 6.24 4.43 -4.66
N THR A 127 6.50 5.24 -5.69
CA THR A 127 6.05 4.95 -7.06
C THR A 127 6.80 3.79 -7.72
N GLU A 128 7.97 3.41 -7.21
CA GLU A 128 8.77 2.26 -7.70
C GLU A 128 8.31 0.92 -7.09
N LEU A 129 7.42 0.95 -6.08
CA LEU A 129 6.81 -0.24 -5.48
C LEU A 129 5.61 -0.74 -6.33
N ASN A 130 4.75 -1.58 -5.73
CA ASN A 130 3.52 -2.01 -6.38
C ASN A 130 2.46 -0.90 -6.31
N LEU A 131 2.46 -0.01 -7.32
CA LEU A 131 1.53 1.11 -7.41
C LEU A 131 0.21 0.73 -8.11
N VAL A 132 -0.91 1.01 -7.46
CA VAL A 132 -2.26 0.86 -8.01
C VAL A 132 -2.77 2.19 -8.55
N ILE A 133 -3.08 2.24 -9.84
CA ILE A 133 -3.67 3.42 -10.50
C ILE A 133 -5.18 3.18 -10.67
N LEU A 134 -5.99 4.07 -10.09
CA LEU A 134 -7.44 4.01 -10.20
C LEU A 134 -7.94 4.72 -11.45
N ASN A 135 -8.96 4.15 -12.10
CA ASN A 135 -9.63 4.75 -13.26
C ASN A 135 -11.12 5.04 -12.97
N GLY A 136 -11.87 5.45 -13.99
CA GLY A 136 -13.29 5.77 -13.86
C GLY A 136 -14.16 4.60 -13.40
N GLN A 137 -13.85 3.36 -13.79
CA GLN A 137 -14.59 2.18 -13.32
C GLN A 137 -14.32 1.91 -11.84
N ASP A 138 -13.11 2.21 -11.36
CA ASP A 138 -12.81 2.13 -9.94
C ASP A 138 -13.55 3.20 -9.14
N THR A 139 -13.75 4.38 -9.72
CA THR A 139 -14.58 5.43 -9.13
C THR A 139 -16.02 4.95 -8.96
N LEU A 140 -16.62 4.34 -10.00
CA LEU A 140 -17.97 3.77 -9.93
C LEU A 140 -18.05 2.64 -8.89
N GLY A 141 -17.05 1.74 -8.87
CA GLY A 141 -16.97 0.69 -7.85
C GLY A 141 -16.86 1.23 -6.42
N ALA A 142 -16.13 2.32 -6.21
CA ALA A 142 -16.06 2.99 -4.91
C ALA A 142 -17.40 3.64 -4.52
N ILE A 143 -18.17 4.18 -5.47
CA ILE A 143 -19.54 4.66 -5.22
C ILE A 143 -20.44 3.51 -4.76
N ASP A 144 -20.32 2.33 -5.37
CA ASP A 144 -21.07 1.15 -4.94
C ASP A 144 -20.66 0.69 -3.54
N LEU A 145 -19.36 0.66 -3.23
CA LEU A 145 -18.87 0.37 -1.88
C LEU A 145 -19.40 1.38 -0.86
N HIS A 146 -19.39 2.68 -1.17
CA HIS A 146 -19.96 3.72 -0.33
C HIS A 146 -21.45 3.43 -0.04
N ARG A 147 -22.24 3.17 -1.08
CA ARG A 147 -23.68 2.92 -0.98
C ARG A 147 -24.03 1.64 -0.22
N LEU A 148 -23.27 0.56 -0.45
CA LEU A 148 -23.57 -0.78 0.09
C LEU A 148 -22.99 -1.02 1.47
N HIS A 149 -21.88 -0.35 1.81
CA HIS A 149 -21.10 -0.64 3.02
C HIS A 149 -20.93 0.53 3.97
N GLY A 150 -21.40 1.73 3.59
CA GLY A 150 -21.41 2.92 4.44
C GLY A 150 -20.04 3.57 4.67
N PHE A 151 -19.01 3.18 3.90
CA PHE A 151 -17.71 3.85 3.92
C PHE A 151 -17.84 5.30 3.47
N SER A 152 -16.96 6.21 3.93
CA SER A 152 -16.83 7.48 3.20
C SER A 152 -16.37 7.20 1.76
N PHE A 153 -16.62 8.12 0.84
CA PHE A 153 -16.19 7.90 -0.55
C PHE A 153 -14.67 7.74 -0.68
N TRP A 154 -13.89 8.48 0.13
CA TRP A 154 -12.43 8.39 0.15
C TRP A 154 -11.94 7.04 0.68
N ASP A 155 -12.53 6.55 1.77
CA ASP A 155 -12.24 5.21 2.29
C ASP A 155 -12.64 4.11 1.29
N ALA A 156 -13.76 4.30 0.60
CA ALA A 156 -14.22 3.37 -0.43
C ALA A 156 -13.25 3.29 -1.61
N LEU A 157 -12.58 4.39 -1.99
CA LEU A 157 -11.52 4.36 -3.01
C LEU A 157 -10.29 3.58 -2.54
N ILE A 158 -9.88 3.71 -1.27
CA ILE A 158 -8.80 2.92 -0.68
C ILE A 158 -9.14 1.43 -0.68
N VAL A 159 -10.33 1.07 -0.21
CA VAL A 159 -10.83 -0.31 -0.24
C VAL A 159 -10.87 -0.84 -1.68
N ARG A 160 -11.38 -0.04 -2.62
CA ARG A 160 -11.42 -0.42 -4.04
C ARG A 160 -10.03 -0.65 -4.61
N ALA A 161 -9.06 0.20 -4.27
CA ALA A 161 -7.67 0.05 -4.70
C ALA A 161 -7.07 -1.26 -4.19
N ALA A 162 -7.32 -1.59 -2.92
CA ALA A 162 -6.88 -2.85 -2.33
C ALA A 162 -7.54 -4.06 -3.03
N GLN A 163 -8.86 -4.04 -3.24
CA GLN A 163 -9.59 -5.11 -3.95
C GLN A 163 -9.16 -5.29 -5.42
N ARG A 164 -8.72 -4.21 -6.09
CA ARG A 164 -8.21 -4.24 -7.47
C ARG A 164 -6.83 -4.85 -7.61
N SER A 165 -6.10 -4.96 -6.50
CA SER A 165 -4.75 -5.50 -6.44
C SER A 165 -4.75 -6.95 -5.94
N SER A 166 -3.59 -7.60 -5.95
CA SER A 166 -3.43 -8.95 -5.38
C SER A 166 -3.36 -8.95 -3.84
N CYS A 167 -3.95 -7.95 -3.17
CA CYS A 167 -3.92 -7.82 -1.72
C CYS A 167 -5.08 -8.56 -1.05
N ASP A 168 -4.77 -9.21 0.07
CA ASP A 168 -5.76 -9.84 0.96
C ASP A 168 -5.83 -9.14 2.33
N VAL A 169 -4.96 -8.15 2.58
CA VAL A 169 -4.99 -7.29 3.76
C VAL A 169 -4.85 -5.82 3.36
N LEU A 170 -5.68 -4.98 3.97
CA LEU A 170 -5.58 -3.53 3.98
C LEU A 170 -5.16 -3.08 5.39
N TYR A 171 -3.97 -2.48 5.50
CA TYR A 171 -3.53 -1.84 6.73
C TYR A 171 -4.06 -0.40 6.79
N THR A 172 -4.89 -0.11 7.78
CA THR A 172 -5.48 1.22 8.00
C THR A 172 -5.93 1.38 9.45
N GLU A 173 -5.71 2.55 10.02
CA GLU A 173 -6.22 2.91 11.36
C GLU A 173 -7.71 3.23 11.36
N ASP A 174 -8.20 3.88 10.29
CA ASP A 174 -9.49 4.58 10.28
C ASP A 174 -10.69 3.65 10.01
N LEU A 175 -10.45 2.42 9.57
CA LEU A 175 -11.49 1.44 9.28
C LEU A 175 -11.60 0.36 10.37
N GLN A 176 -12.77 -0.28 10.43
CA GLN A 176 -13.07 -1.30 11.41
C GLN A 176 -12.12 -2.51 11.29
N HIS A 177 -11.22 -2.65 12.27
CA HIS A 177 -10.32 -3.79 12.39
C HIS A 177 -11.08 -5.13 12.35
N GLY A 178 -10.56 -6.09 11.58
CA GLY A 178 -11.13 -7.43 11.44
C GLY A 178 -12.26 -7.55 10.42
N ARG A 179 -12.78 -6.43 9.88
CA ARG A 179 -13.81 -6.45 8.84
C ARG A 179 -13.28 -7.14 7.58
N ARG A 180 -14.13 -7.98 6.96
CA ARG A 180 -13.83 -8.64 5.69
C ARG A 180 -14.75 -8.14 4.58
N LEU A 181 -14.18 -7.94 3.40
CA LEU A 181 -14.86 -7.57 2.16
C LEU A 181 -14.34 -8.49 1.07
N ASP A 182 -15.14 -9.49 0.71
CA ASP A 182 -14.71 -10.60 -0.15
C ASP A 182 -13.41 -11.24 0.39
N SER A 183 -12.33 -11.24 -0.39
CA SER A 183 -11.01 -11.76 0.01
C SER A 183 -10.16 -10.76 0.79
N LEU A 184 -10.58 -9.50 0.92
CA LEU A 184 -9.82 -8.44 1.60
C LEU A 184 -10.18 -8.38 3.09
N ARG A 185 -9.17 -8.43 3.94
CA ARG A 185 -9.29 -8.21 5.39
C ARG A 185 -8.76 -6.84 5.77
N ILE A 186 -9.50 -6.10 6.57
CA ILE A 186 -9.07 -4.82 7.14
C ILE A 186 -8.35 -5.10 8.45
N GLU A 187 -7.14 -4.60 8.59
CA GLU A 187 -6.34 -4.70 9.80
C GLU A 187 -5.88 -3.31 10.23
N ASN A 188 -6.33 -2.86 11.39
CA ASN A 188 -5.66 -1.77 12.11
C ASN A 188 -4.37 -2.32 12.76
N PRO A 189 -3.18 -1.91 12.30
CA PRO A 189 -1.91 -2.41 12.82
C PRO A 189 -1.54 -1.88 14.22
N PHE A 190 -2.32 -0.92 14.73
CA PHE A 190 -2.09 -0.22 15.99
C PHE A 190 -3.12 -0.59 17.08
N ALA A 191 -3.92 -1.63 16.85
CA ALA A 191 -5.01 -2.04 17.74
C ALA A 191 -4.57 -2.93 18.93
N SER A 192 -3.27 -3.00 19.23
CA SER A 192 -2.66 -3.83 20.28
C SER A 192 -1.95 -3.00 21.34
#